data_AF-A0A941IZK8-F1
#
_entry.id   AF-A0A941IZK8-F1
#
_cell.length_a   1.000
_cell.length_b   1.000
_cell.length_c   1.000
_cell.angle_alpha   90.00
_cell.angle_beta   90.00
_cell.angle_gamma   90.00
#
_symmetry.space_group_name_H-M   'P 1'
#
loop_
_entity.id
_entity.type
_entity.pdbx_description
1 polymer ?
#
loop_
_entity_poly.entity_id
_entity_poly.type
_entity_poly.pdbx_seq_one_letter_code
_entity_poly.pdbx_strand_id
1 'polypeptide(L)'
;MSKMFKPIHYAVSIAMLLLQLSQVCAQEKPGKAEVYLGGDLTTRFYWRGMSLSASPAFQPYLELNKGMVTLGAWGSYSFAKEPYQEIDVYLSIEHDNKRLTIYDYFSPIDSLDVSHQYFDWSNATTTHAVELIAEWWDIMGSSFSLEAGVFIYGDDKDESNQSYYSAYFEPQYHFLIQDNQMKVFAGFTPVEGLYATKTAFVNVGVTAGRQLRINEQIELPFTLMFAVNPHAESVFMVATVSL
;
A
#
# COMPACT_ATOMS: atom_id res chain seq x y z
N MET A 1 -18.10 -34.23 -1.31
CA MET A 1 -18.98 -33.37 -0.49
C MET A 1 -18.17 -32.59 0.55
N SER A 2 -17.36 -31.58 0.14
CA SER A 2 -16.53 -30.80 1.10
C SER A 2 -16.43 -29.30 0.80
N LYS A 3 -17.20 -28.77 -0.16
CA LYS A 3 -17.10 -27.34 -0.56
C LYS A 3 -17.91 -26.37 0.32
N MET A 4 -18.75 -26.85 1.24
CA MET A 4 -19.73 -26.01 1.95
C MET A 4 -19.29 -25.47 3.32
N PHE A 5 -18.16 -25.92 3.87
CA PHE A 5 -17.71 -25.55 5.22
C PHE A 5 -16.69 -24.39 5.27
N LYS A 6 -16.04 -24.04 4.16
CA LYS A 6 -15.06 -22.94 4.11
C LYS A 6 -15.65 -21.53 4.39
N PRO A 7 -16.80 -21.11 3.83
CA PRO A 7 -17.27 -19.72 4.00
C PRO A 7 -17.67 -19.39 5.44
N ILE A 8 -18.08 -20.39 6.23
CA ILE A 8 -18.45 -20.21 7.64
C ILE A 8 -17.21 -19.90 8.50
N HIS A 9 -16.06 -20.53 8.21
CA HIS A 9 -14.83 -20.26 8.96
C HIS A 9 -14.27 -18.85 8.69
N TYR A 10 -14.35 -18.36 7.44
CA TYR A 10 -13.94 -16.99 7.12
C TYR A 10 -14.89 -15.96 7.75
N ALA A 11 -16.21 -16.19 7.71
CA ALA A 11 -17.18 -15.32 8.37
C ALA A 11 -16.98 -15.26 9.90
N VAL A 12 -16.66 -16.40 10.54
CA VAL A 12 -16.35 -16.46 11.98
C VAL A 12 -15.03 -15.76 12.30
N SER A 13 -14.02 -15.88 11.44
CA SER A 13 -12.72 -15.21 11.62
C SER A 13 -12.81 -13.70 11.42
N ILE A 14 -13.56 -13.24 10.41
CA ILE A 14 -13.89 -11.83 10.18
C ILE A 14 -14.72 -11.29 11.37
N ALA A 15 -15.71 -12.03 11.84
CA ALA A 15 -16.50 -11.64 13.01
C ALA A 15 -15.63 -11.54 14.27
N MET A 16 -14.69 -12.47 14.48
CA MET A 16 -13.75 -12.41 15.60
C MET A 16 -12.77 -11.23 15.48
N LEU A 17 -12.26 -10.94 14.28
CA LEU A 17 -11.42 -9.77 14.01
C LEU A 17 -12.20 -8.48 14.27
N LEU A 18 -13.44 -8.37 13.78
CA LEU A 18 -14.34 -7.25 14.04
C LEU A 18 -14.66 -7.10 15.54
N LEU A 19 -14.82 -8.21 16.27
CA LEU A 19 -15.00 -8.19 17.73
C LEU A 19 -13.74 -7.71 18.45
N GLN A 20 -12.55 -8.16 18.05
CA GLN A 20 -11.28 -7.72 18.64
C GLN A 20 -11.03 -6.23 18.35
N LEU A 21 -11.31 -5.79 17.12
CA LEU A 21 -11.28 -4.38 16.73
C LEU A 21 -12.29 -3.54 17.52
N SER A 22 -13.48 -4.09 17.80
CA SER A 22 -14.45 -3.41 18.65
C SER A 22 -13.94 -3.20 20.08
N GLN A 23 -13.14 -4.15 20.62
CA GLN A 23 -12.52 -4.02 21.95
C GLN A 23 -11.40 -2.99 21.97
N VAL A 24 -10.59 -2.93 20.91
CA VAL A 24 -9.56 -1.89 20.72
C VAL A 24 -10.21 -0.51 20.61
N CYS A 25 -11.26 -0.38 19.78
CA CYS A 25 -12.03 0.85 19.63
C CYS A 25 -12.81 1.25 20.91
N ALA A 26 -13.10 0.31 21.81
CA ALA A 26 -13.86 0.57 23.05
C ALA A 26 -12.98 1.11 24.18
N GLN A 27 -11.65 0.98 24.09
CA GLN A 27 -10.72 1.55 25.07
C GLN A 27 -10.45 3.04 24.83
N GLU A 28 -10.85 3.57 23.67
CA GLU A 28 -10.71 4.97 23.33
C GLU A 28 -11.93 5.80 23.72
N LYS A 29 -11.72 7.10 23.98
CA LYS A 29 -12.82 8.05 24.20
C LYS A 29 -13.76 7.97 22.99
N PRO A 30 -15.09 8.01 23.18
CA PRO A 30 -16.04 7.93 22.06
C PRO A 30 -15.85 9.12 21.12
N GLY A 31 -15.02 8.94 20.10
CA GLY A 31 -14.91 9.79 18.92
C GLY A 31 -15.96 9.37 17.89
N LYS A 32 -16.42 10.31 17.07
CA LYS A 32 -17.26 9.98 15.92
C LYS A 32 -16.40 9.25 14.89
N ALA A 33 -16.99 8.28 14.20
CA ALA A 33 -16.33 7.69 13.04
C ALA A 33 -16.26 8.75 11.93
N GLU A 34 -15.12 8.83 11.27
CA GLU A 34 -14.84 9.76 10.17
C GLU A 34 -14.68 8.98 8.89
N VAL A 35 -15.21 9.53 7.79
CA VAL A 35 -15.13 8.92 6.46
C VAL A 35 -14.30 9.82 5.58
N TYR A 36 -13.27 9.25 4.97
CA TYR A 36 -12.42 9.91 3.98
C TYR A 36 -12.59 9.18 2.66
N LEU A 37 -12.79 9.95 1.60
CA LEU A 37 -12.90 9.42 0.24
C LEU A 37 -12.27 10.41 -0.71
N GLY A 38 -11.66 9.90 -1.77
CA GLY A 38 -10.96 10.71 -2.75
C GLY A 38 -10.34 9.83 -3.82
N GLY A 39 -9.39 10.39 -4.55
CA GLY A 39 -8.58 9.58 -5.43
C GLY A 39 -7.40 10.33 -6.03
N ASP A 40 -6.37 9.59 -6.37
CA ASP A 40 -5.16 10.14 -6.96
C ASP A 40 -5.15 9.93 -8.47
N LEU A 41 -4.87 11.00 -9.22
CA LEU A 41 -4.48 10.90 -10.63
C LEU A 41 -2.96 10.90 -10.72
N THR A 42 -2.40 9.75 -11.10
CA THR A 42 -0.95 9.59 -11.28
C THR A 42 -0.60 9.40 -12.75
N THR A 43 0.56 9.92 -13.13
CA THR A 43 1.16 9.68 -14.45
C THR A 43 1.49 8.21 -14.72
N ARG A 44 1.67 7.40 -13.67
CA ARG A 44 1.86 5.95 -13.77
C ARG A 44 1.71 5.23 -12.42
N PHE A 45 1.44 3.93 -12.45
CA PHE A 45 1.49 3.14 -11.23
C PHE A 45 2.92 2.69 -10.93
N TYR A 46 3.58 3.44 -10.05
CA TYR A 46 4.91 3.14 -9.49
C TYR A 46 4.77 2.65 -8.05
N TRP A 47 5.49 1.59 -7.71
CA TRP A 47 5.51 1.05 -6.34
C TRP A 47 6.90 0.49 -6.00
N ARG A 48 7.56 1.07 -4.99
CA ARG A 48 8.85 0.60 -4.41
C ARG A 48 9.93 0.21 -5.45
N GLY A 49 10.08 1.02 -6.50
CA GLY A 49 11.07 0.79 -7.56
C GLY A 49 10.57 -0.01 -8.76
N MET A 50 9.31 -0.45 -8.75
CA MET A 50 8.64 -1.18 -9.81
C MET A 50 7.64 -0.30 -10.56
N SER A 51 7.47 -0.54 -11.85
CA SER A 51 6.41 0.06 -12.66
C SER A 51 5.34 -1.00 -12.93
N LEU A 52 4.29 -1.03 -12.10
CA LEU A 52 3.15 -1.93 -12.27
C LEU A 52 2.29 -1.53 -13.49
N SER A 53 2.27 -0.23 -13.82
CA SER A 53 1.75 0.25 -15.10
C SER A 53 2.56 1.43 -15.61
N ALA A 54 2.78 1.49 -16.92
CA ALA A 54 3.46 2.60 -17.59
C ALA A 54 2.51 3.70 -18.08
N SER A 55 1.20 3.47 -18.00
CA SER A 55 0.16 4.44 -18.36
C SER A 55 -0.30 5.19 -17.12
N PRO A 56 -0.87 6.41 -17.28
CA PRO A 56 -1.58 7.07 -16.19
C PRO A 56 -2.57 6.13 -15.51
N ALA A 57 -2.86 6.40 -14.24
CA ALA A 57 -3.84 5.64 -13.47
C ALA A 57 -4.66 6.57 -12.58
N PHE A 58 -5.92 6.21 -12.38
CA PHE A 58 -6.76 6.80 -11.35
C PHE A 58 -6.85 5.83 -10.17
N GLN A 59 -6.61 6.34 -8.97
CA GLN A 59 -6.40 5.55 -7.77
C GLN A 59 -7.40 5.97 -6.67
N PRO A 60 -8.65 5.50 -6.72
CA PRO A 60 -9.67 5.86 -5.74
C PRO A 60 -9.41 5.21 -4.39
N TYR A 61 -9.88 5.87 -3.33
CA TYR A 61 -9.85 5.30 -1.98
C TYR A 61 -11.07 5.68 -1.14
N LEU A 62 -11.34 4.85 -0.15
CA LEU A 62 -12.34 5.05 0.89
C LEU A 62 -11.78 4.53 2.22
N GLU A 63 -11.80 5.36 3.24
CA GLU A 63 -11.34 5.05 4.59
C GLU A 63 -12.42 5.36 5.62
N LEU A 64 -12.52 4.47 6.61
CA LEU A 64 -13.28 4.67 7.83
C LEU A 64 -12.31 4.73 9.01
N ASN A 65 -12.24 5.90 9.64
CA ASN A 65 -11.35 6.17 10.76
C ASN A 65 -12.15 6.22 12.06
N LYS A 66 -11.68 5.51 13.08
CA LYS A 66 -12.26 5.54 14.42
C LYS A 66 -11.17 5.36 15.46
N GLY A 67 -10.81 6.47 16.09
CA GLY A 67 -9.73 6.44 17.08
C GLY A 67 -8.39 6.17 16.40
N MET A 68 -7.63 5.21 16.91
CA MET A 68 -6.37 4.73 16.35
C MET A 68 -6.55 3.78 15.15
N VAL A 69 -7.78 3.38 14.82
CA VAL A 69 -8.04 2.34 13.81
C VAL A 69 -8.55 2.96 12.51
N THR A 70 -7.96 2.54 11.39
CA THR A 70 -8.40 2.83 10.03
C THR A 70 -8.70 1.53 9.29
N LEU A 71 -9.90 1.44 8.70
CA LEU A 71 -10.24 0.41 7.72
C LEU A 71 -10.38 1.09 6.36
N GLY A 72 -9.59 0.66 5.39
CA GLY A 72 -9.54 1.28 4.07
C GLY A 72 -9.68 0.30 2.93
N ALA A 73 -10.16 0.83 1.81
CA ALA A 73 -10.06 0.20 0.51
C ALA A 73 -9.44 1.20 -0.47
N TRP A 74 -8.56 0.70 -1.33
CA TRP A 74 -7.87 1.46 -2.35
C TRP A 74 -7.92 0.69 -3.66
N GLY A 75 -7.83 1.37 -4.79
CA GLY A 75 -7.62 0.69 -6.05
C GLY A 75 -6.76 1.50 -7.00
N SER A 76 -6.32 0.88 -8.08
CA SER A 76 -5.58 1.52 -9.16
C SER A 76 -6.05 1.00 -10.50
N TYR A 77 -6.49 1.91 -11.35
CA TYR A 77 -7.02 1.60 -12.67
C TYR A 77 -6.24 2.38 -13.72
N SER A 78 -5.40 1.69 -14.48
CA SER A 78 -4.62 2.33 -15.53
C SER A 78 -5.43 2.61 -16.79
N PHE A 79 -5.12 3.71 -17.48
CA PHE A 79 -5.76 4.10 -18.75
C PHE A 79 -5.18 3.35 -19.97
N ALA A 80 -4.49 2.21 -19.75
CA ALA A 80 -3.92 1.40 -20.81
C ALA A 80 -4.99 0.58 -21.54
N LYS A 81 -4.67 0.10 -22.75
CA LYS A 81 -5.54 -0.83 -23.49
C LYS A 81 -5.69 -2.18 -22.76
N GLU A 82 -4.61 -2.64 -22.15
CA GLU A 82 -4.56 -3.82 -21.29
C GLU A 82 -4.19 -3.32 -19.89
N PRO A 83 -5.19 -2.91 -19.09
CA PRO A 83 -4.93 -2.24 -17.84
C PRO A 83 -4.45 -3.23 -16.79
N TYR A 84 -3.32 -2.94 -16.15
CA TYR A 84 -3.08 -3.44 -14.80
C TYR A 84 -4.10 -2.80 -13.87
N GLN A 85 -4.70 -3.62 -13.01
CA GLN A 85 -5.66 -3.22 -12.00
C GLN A 85 -5.26 -3.84 -10.67
N GLU A 86 -5.48 -3.08 -9.61
CA GLU A 86 -5.24 -3.53 -8.25
C GLU A 86 -6.34 -2.98 -7.36
N ILE A 87 -6.78 -3.79 -6.41
CA ILE A 87 -7.76 -3.45 -5.40
C ILE A 87 -7.22 -3.98 -4.08
N ASP A 88 -7.03 -3.07 -3.15
CA ASP A 88 -6.47 -3.38 -1.85
C ASP A 88 -7.50 -3.13 -0.78
N VAL A 89 -7.52 -4.00 0.22
CA VAL A 89 -8.21 -3.76 1.49
C VAL A 89 -7.17 -3.79 2.58
N TYR A 90 -7.24 -2.82 3.49
CA TYR A 90 -6.26 -2.73 4.55
C TYR A 90 -6.86 -2.28 5.87
N LEU A 91 -6.18 -2.68 6.93
CA LEU A 91 -6.50 -2.32 8.31
C LEU A 91 -5.23 -1.78 8.94
N SER A 92 -5.33 -0.57 9.47
CA SER A 92 -4.22 0.14 10.11
C SER A 92 -4.56 0.46 11.56
N ILE A 93 -3.54 0.39 12.41
CA ILE A 93 -3.55 0.89 13.79
C ILE A 93 -2.40 1.88 13.94
N GLU A 94 -2.73 3.11 14.31
CA GLU A 94 -1.78 4.20 14.51
C GLU A 94 -1.76 4.67 15.96
N HIS A 95 -0.57 4.73 16.56
CA HIS A 95 -0.39 5.26 17.90
C HIS A 95 0.91 6.08 17.98
N ASP A 96 0.77 7.31 18.46
CA ASP A 96 1.86 8.31 18.52
C ASP A 96 2.52 8.52 17.17
N ASN A 97 3.76 8.07 17.01
CA ASN A 97 4.60 8.25 15.84
C ASN A 97 4.83 6.95 15.07
N LYS A 98 3.90 6.00 15.20
CA LYS A 98 4.02 4.63 14.68
C LYS A 98 2.71 4.16 14.10
N ARG A 99 2.80 3.38 13.04
CA ARG A 99 1.66 2.75 12.40
C ARG A 99 1.98 1.30 12.05
N LEU A 100 1.00 0.43 12.22
CA LEU A 100 1.04 -0.95 11.75
C LEU A 100 -0.17 -1.19 10.86
N THR A 101 0.08 -1.64 9.64
CA THR A 101 -0.95 -1.88 8.64
C THR A 101 -0.83 -3.29 8.10
N ILE A 102 -1.96 -3.99 7.99
CA ILE A 102 -2.07 -5.21 7.20
C ILE A 102 -2.78 -4.87 5.90
N TYR A 103 -2.13 -5.15 4.77
CA TYR A 103 -2.68 -5.01 3.43
C TYR A 103 -3.04 -6.38 2.89
N ASP A 104 -4.16 -6.45 2.18
CA ASP A 104 -4.50 -7.50 1.24
C ASP A 104 -4.47 -6.90 -0.16
N TYR A 105 -3.43 -7.23 -0.92
CA TYR A 105 -3.30 -6.83 -2.32
C TYR A 105 -4.02 -7.84 -3.22
N PHE A 106 -4.90 -7.35 -4.09
CA PHE A 106 -5.57 -8.20 -5.08
C PHE A 106 -5.52 -7.56 -6.47
N SER A 107 -4.93 -8.27 -7.42
CA SER A 107 -4.90 -7.86 -8.83
C SER A 107 -5.98 -8.59 -9.63
N PRO A 108 -7.17 -8.00 -9.83
CA PRO A 108 -8.22 -8.63 -10.62
C PRO A 108 -7.79 -8.76 -12.07
N ILE A 109 -8.16 -9.88 -12.70
CA ILE A 109 -8.29 -9.93 -14.15
C ILE A 109 -9.75 -9.64 -14.49
N ASP A 110 -9.98 -8.54 -15.18
CA ASP A 110 -11.30 -8.11 -15.68
C ASP A 110 -11.78 -9.03 -16.82
N SER A 111 -12.01 -10.30 -16.49
CA SER A 111 -12.47 -11.34 -17.37
C SER A 111 -13.48 -12.22 -16.64
N LEU A 112 -14.39 -12.84 -17.39
CA LEU A 112 -15.29 -13.87 -16.83
C LEU A 112 -14.55 -15.20 -16.53
N ASP A 113 -13.22 -15.18 -16.57
CA ASP A 113 -12.39 -16.34 -16.25
C ASP A 113 -12.40 -16.59 -14.73
N VAL A 114 -12.51 -17.87 -14.37
CA VAL A 114 -12.62 -18.33 -12.99
C VAL A 114 -11.26 -18.50 -12.31
N SER A 115 -10.17 -18.15 -13.00
CA SER A 115 -8.79 -18.30 -12.54
C SER A 115 -8.36 -17.26 -11.49
N HIS A 116 -9.09 -16.14 -11.35
CA HIS A 116 -8.79 -15.04 -10.40
C HIS A 116 -10.00 -14.70 -9.52
N GLN A 117 -10.38 -15.63 -8.64
CA GLN A 117 -11.53 -15.43 -7.74
C GLN A 117 -11.11 -14.72 -6.45
N TYR A 118 -11.72 -13.56 -6.18
CA TYR A 118 -11.50 -12.76 -4.96
C TYR A 118 -11.78 -13.51 -3.63
N PHE A 119 -12.56 -14.59 -3.66
CA PHE A 119 -12.82 -15.40 -2.46
C PHE A 119 -11.99 -16.69 -2.41
N ASP A 120 -11.04 -16.87 -3.34
CA ASP A 120 -10.07 -17.96 -3.25
C ASP A 120 -8.89 -17.58 -2.36
N TRP A 121 -8.98 -18.02 -1.11
CA TRP A 121 -7.94 -17.89 -0.10
C TRP A 121 -7.15 -19.18 0.09
N SER A 122 -7.19 -20.11 -0.86
CA SER A 122 -6.38 -21.32 -0.82
C SER A 122 -4.91 -20.97 -1.05
N ASN A 123 -4.04 -21.35 -0.12
CA ASN A 123 -2.59 -21.08 -0.20
C ASN A 123 -1.97 -21.46 -1.56
N ALA A 124 -2.47 -22.49 -2.25
CA ALA A 124 -1.89 -22.93 -3.51
C ALA A 124 -2.38 -22.17 -4.76
N THR A 125 -3.46 -21.40 -4.66
CA THR A 125 -4.15 -20.82 -5.83
C THR A 125 -4.62 -19.38 -5.63
N THR A 126 -4.52 -18.85 -4.42
CA THR A 126 -4.88 -17.47 -4.13
C THR A 126 -3.97 -16.50 -4.89
N THR A 127 -4.56 -15.42 -5.37
CA THR A 127 -3.88 -14.28 -6.00
C THR A 127 -3.90 -13.05 -5.10
N HIS A 128 -4.35 -13.24 -3.86
CA HIS A 128 -4.16 -12.29 -2.79
C HIS A 128 -2.72 -12.35 -2.33
N ALA A 129 -2.12 -11.20 -2.03
CA ALA A 129 -0.83 -11.12 -1.36
C ALA A 129 -1.00 -10.26 -0.10
N VAL A 130 -0.75 -10.85 1.06
CA VAL A 130 -0.96 -10.19 2.36
C VAL A 130 0.38 -9.71 2.90
N GLU A 131 0.48 -8.41 3.15
CA GLU A 131 1.68 -7.76 3.67
C GLU A 131 1.42 -7.12 5.03
N LEU A 132 2.37 -7.25 5.93
CA LEU A 132 2.44 -6.48 7.16
C LEU A 132 3.43 -5.33 6.98
N ILE A 133 2.97 -4.10 7.15
CA ILE A 133 3.78 -2.89 7.05
C ILE A 133 3.82 -2.20 8.40
N ALA A 134 5.01 -1.85 8.85
CA ALA A 134 5.25 -1.04 10.02
C ALA A 134 5.97 0.25 9.63
N GLU A 135 5.48 1.37 10.16
CA GLU A 135 6.01 2.70 9.87
C GLU A 135 6.31 3.42 11.18
N TRP A 136 7.40 4.19 11.16
CA TRP A 136 7.82 5.05 12.25
C TRP A 136 8.24 6.40 11.69
N TRP A 137 7.76 7.48 12.26
CA TRP A 137 8.21 8.85 11.95
C TRP A 137 8.69 9.56 13.20
N ASP A 138 9.27 10.74 13.03
CA ASP A 138 9.87 11.51 14.12
C ASP A 138 10.84 10.70 14.99
N ILE A 139 11.61 9.80 14.36
CA ILE A 139 12.50 8.87 15.06
C ILE A 139 13.52 9.68 15.85
N MET A 140 13.52 9.51 17.18
CA MET A 140 14.37 10.28 18.11
C MET A 140 14.16 11.81 18.02
N GLY A 141 12.96 12.27 17.64
CA GLY A 141 12.64 13.71 17.51
C GLY A 141 13.29 14.38 16.30
N SER A 142 13.66 13.60 15.28
CA SER A 142 14.29 14.06 14.05
C SER A 142 13.34 13.95 12.86
N SER A 143 13.64 14.58 11.73
CA SER A 143 12.84 14.43 10.49
C SER A 143 13.07 13.11 9.74
N PHE A 144 13.54 12.08 10.45
CA PHE A 144 13.69 10.73 9.90
C PHE A 144 12.44 9.91 10.12
N SER A 145 12.08 9.15 9.09
CA SER A 145 11.10 8.07 9.17
C SER A 145 11.65 6.78 8.56
N LEU A 146 10.98 5.67 8.87
CA LEU A 146 11.29 4.34 8.38
C LEU A 146 9.99 3.62 8.06
N GLU A 147 9.93 3.03 6.88
CA GLU A 147 8.94 2.04 6.51
C GLU A 147 9.61 0.66 6.47
N ALA A 148 8.92 -0.37 6.96
CA ALA A 148 9.34 -1.76 6.85
C ALA A 148 8.12 -2.63 6.51
N GLY A 149 8.24 -3.45 5.48
CA GLY A 149 7.18 -4.31 4.98
C GLY A 149 7.64 -5.76 4.83
N VAL A 150 6.74 -6.71 5.05
CA VAL A 150 6.98 -8.13 4.78
C VAL A 150 5.70 -8.83 4.35
N PHE A 151 5.79 -9.56 3.24
CA PHE A 151 4.73 -10.47 2.81
C PHE A 151 4.66 -11.68 3.74
N ILE A 152 3.47 -11.95 4.27
CA ILE A 152 3.25 -13.00 5.27
C ILE A 152 2.35 -14.13 4.76
N TYR A 153 1.63 -13.91 3.67
CA TYR A 153 0.75 -14.90 3.08
C TYR A 153 0.42 -14.58 1.62
N GLY A 154 0.07 -15.60 0.84
CA GLY A 154 -0.52 -15.43 -0.48
C GLY A 154 0.45 -15.54 -1.63
N ASP A 155 0.25 -14.72 -2.67
CA ASP A 155 0.96 -14.72 -3.95
C ASP A 155 2.34 -14.04 -3.88
N ASP A 156 3.14 -14.48 -2.91
CA ASP A 156 4.55 -14.14 -2.75
C ASP A 156 5.36 -15.45 -2.68
N LYS A 157 5.49 -16.14 -3.82
CA LYS A 157 5.95 -17.53 -3.86
C LYS A 157 6.95 -17.85 -4.94
N ASP A 158 7.83 -18.80 -4.62
CA ASP A 158 8.77 -19.40 -5.55
C ASP A 158 8.10 -20.46 -6.46
N GLU A 159 8.88 -20.97 -7.41
CA GLU A 159 8.46 -22.03 -8.34
C GLU A 159 8.07 -23.35 -7.62
N SER A 160 8.49 -23.53 -6.37
CA SER A 160 8.16 -24.67 -5.51
C SER A 160 6.97 -24.39 -4.57
N ASN A 161 6.25 -23.29 -4.77
CA ASN A 161 5.09 -22.84 -3.99
C ASN A 161 5.41 -22.55 -2.50
N GLN A 162 6.68 -22.24 -2.20
CA GLN A 162 7.13 -21.75 -0.89
C GLN A 162 7.13 -20.23 -0.87
N SER A 163 6.82 -19.63 0.28
CA SER A 163 6.80 -18.17 0.41
C SER A 163 8.21 -17.59 0.38
N TYR A 164 8.41 -16.51 -0.37
CA TYR A 164 9.65 -15.73 -0.32
C TYR A 164 9.79 -14.96 0.99
N TYR A 165 8.65 -14.53 1.57
CA TYR A 165 8.64 -13.55 2.65
C TYR A 165 9.34 -12.27 2.21
N SER A 166 8.99 -11.82 1.00
CA SER A 166 9.54 -10.62 0.38
C SER A 166 9.46 -9.46 1.37
N ALA A 167 10.63 -8.91 1.70
CA ALA A 167 10.75 -7.87 2.72
C ALA A 167 11.29 -6.57 2.10
N TYR A 168 10.83 -5.46 2.63
CA TYR A 168 11.17 -4.11 2.17
C TYR A 168 11.47 -3.20 3.36
N PHE A 169 12.44 -2.32 3.21
CA PHE A 169 12.79 -1.32 4.20
C PHE A 169 13.17 -0.02 3.51
N GLU A 170 12.59 1.11 3.93
CA GLU A 170 12.87 2.42 3.37
C GLU A 170 13.07 3.46 4.48
N PRO A 171 14.33 3.75 4.86
CA PRO A 171 14.65 4.99 5.56
C PRO A 171 14.36 6.20 4.68
N GLN A 172 13.81 7.24 5.30
CA GLN A 172 13.40 8.48 4.66
C GLN A 172 13.86 9.67 5.51
N TYR A 173 14.18 10.78 4.87
CA TYR A 173 14.46 12.05 5.54
C TYR A 173 13.64 13.17 4.92
N HIS A 174 12.90 13.89 5.76
CA HIS A 174 11.98 14.95 5.37
C HIS A 174 12.59 16.32 5.67
N PHE A 175 12.37 17.29 4.79
CA PHE A 175 12.82 18.66 4.97
C PHE A 175 12.01 19.62 4.08
N LEU A 176 12.18 20.92 4.30
CA LEU A 176 11.53 21.95 3.50
C LEU A 176 12.54 22.66 2.61
N ILE A 177 12.18 22.86 1.35
CA ILE A 177 12.83 23.84 0.47
C ILE A 177 11.76 24.84 0.06
N GLN A 178 11.85 26.07 0.59
CA GLN A 178 10.78 27.07 0.51
C GLN A 178 9.48 26.45 1.08
N ASP A 179 8.37 26.54 0.35
CA ASP A 179 7.07 25.97 0.73
C ASP A 179 6.87 24.54 0.22
N ASN A 180 7.91 23.90 -0.33
CA ASN A 180 7.81 22.54 -0.85
C ASN A 180 8.27 21.52 0.19
N GLN A 181 7.43 20.52 0.44
CA GLN A 181 7.74 19.37 1.28
C GLN A 181 8.62 18.40 0.51
N MET A 182 9.85 18.22 0.97
CA MET A 182 10.83 17.35 0.35
C MET A 182 11.01 16.07 1.17
N LYS A 183 11.12 14.93 0.50
CA LYS A 183 11.51 13.66 1.12
C LYS A 183 12.57 13.00 0.26
N VAL A 184 13.71 12.66 0.83
CA VAL A 184 14.67 11.73 0.19
C VAL A 184 14.50 10.35 0.81
N PHE A 185 14.69 9.30 0.01
CA PHE A 185 14.45 7.93 0.43
C PHE A 185 15.40 6.95 -0.25
N ALA A 186 15.66 5.83 0.40
CA ALA A 186 16.46 4.73 -0.13
C ALA A 186 15.90 3.38 0.35
N GLY A 187 15.06 2.77 -0.47
CA GLY A 187 14.46 1.48 -0.20
C GLY A 187 15.35 0.31 -0.60
N PHE A 188 15.39 -0.71 0.25
CA PHE A 188 16.16 -1.93 0.05
C PHE A 188 15.37 -3.17 0.45
N THR A 189 15.71 -4.28 -0.18
CA THR A 189 15.27 -5.61 0.23
C THR A 189 16.46 -6.40 0.78
N PRO A 190 16.33 -7.09 1.93
CA PRO A 190 17.42 -7.85 2.51
C PRO A 190 17.54 -9.27 1.95
N VAL A 191 16.48 -9.78 1.32
CA VAL A 191 16.34 -11.18 0.88
C VAL A 191 15.92 -11.25 -0.58
N GLU A 192 16.05 -12.42 -1.18
CA GLU A 192 15.47 -12.71 -2.48
C GLU A 192 13.93 -12.72 -2.39
N GLY A 193 13.26 -12.22 -3.43
CA GLY A 193 11.81 -12.24 -3.55
C GLY A 193 11.32 -11.27 -4.63
N LEU A 194 10.13 -10.71 -4.41
CA LEU A 194 9.40 -9.82 -5.31
C LEU A 194 10.25 -8.66 -5.85
N TYR A 195 11.05 -8.03 -4.98
CA TYR A 195 11.75 -6.79 -5.31
C TYR A 195 13.11 -7.01 -6.00
N ALA A 196 13.79 -8.12 -5.70
CA ALA A 196 15.11 -8.43 -6.24
C ALA A 196 15.47 -9.91 -6.01
N THR A 197 16.41 -10.42 -6.81
CA THR A 197 16.95 -11.79 -6.69
C THR A 197 17.96 -11.97 -5.56
N LYS A 198 18.24 -10.92 -4.79
CA LYS A 198 19.22 -10.88 -3.69
C LYS A 198 19.05 -9.58 -2.91
N THR A 199 19.80 -9.44 -1.81
CA THR A 199 19.94 -8.16 -1.11
C THR A 199 20.32 -7.04 -2.07
N ALA A 200 19.48 -6.00 -2.16
CA ALA A 200 19.69 -4.90 -3.09
C ALA A 200 18.92 -3.64 -2.67
N PHE A 201 19.45 -2.47 -3.06
CA PHE A 201 18.64 -1.25 -3.14
C PHE A 201 17.76 -1.33 -4.37
N VAL A 202 16.46 -1.13 -4.18
CA VAL A 202 15.44 -1.27 -5.22
C VAL A 202 14.80 0.07 -5.58
N ASN A 203 14.97 1.09 -4.76
CA ASN A 203 14.64 2.46 -5.12
C ASN A 203 15.46 3.47 -4.31
N VAL A 204 15.96 4.50 -4.98
CA VAL A 204 16.59 5.66 -4.34
C VAL A 204 16.07 6.90 -5.04
N GLY A 205 15.60 7.88 -4.30
CA GLY A 205 14.95 9.03 -4.93
C GLY A 205 14.60 10.17 -4.01
N VAL A 206 13.87 11.11 -4.58
CA VAL A 206 13.35 12.31 -3.94
C VAL A 206 11.90 12.54 -4.36
N THR A 207 11.06 12.94 -3.41
CA THR A 207 9.75 13.52 -3.69
C THR A 207 9.72 15.00 -3.30
N ALA A 208 8.96 15.78 -4.06
CA ALA A 208 8.62 17.17 -3.78
C ALA A 208 7.10 17.32 -3.81
N GLY A 209 6.50 17.72 -2.70
CA GLY A 209 5.07 17.93 -2.54
C GLY A 209 4.74 19.40 -2.30
N ARG A 210 3.63 19.88 -2.85
CA ARG A 210 3.07 21.20 -2.56
C ARG A 210 1.56 21.25 -2.80
N GLN A 211 0.89 22.25 -2.24
CA GLN A 211 -0.50 22.55 -2.56
C GLN A 211 -0.59 23.40 -3.84
N LEU A 212 -1.35 22.94 -4.83
CA LEU A 212 -1.69 23.69 -6.03
C LEU A 212 -2.98 24.44 -5.84
N ARG A 213 -2.90 25.76 -5.69
CA ARG A 213 -4.07 26.62 -5.67
C ARG A 213 -4.65 26.78 -7.07
N ILE A 214 -5.83 26.21 -7.29
CA ILE A 214 -6.58 26.31 -8.55
C ILE A 214 -7.38 27.61 -8.57
N ASN A 215 -8.02 27.95 -7.44
CA ASN A 215 -8.74 29.21 -7.24
C ASN A 215 -8.80 29.57 -5.73
N GLU A 216 -9.69 30.46 -5.31
CA GLU A 216 -9.81 30.85 -3.89
C GLU A 216 -10.41 29.77 -2.98
N GLN A 217 -11.04 28.74 -3.54
CA GLN A 217 -11.79 27.71 -2.82
C GLN A 217 -11.19 26.31 -2.97
N ILE A 218 -10.38 26.09 -4.00
CA ILE A 218 -9.85 24.78 -4.37
C ILE A 218 -8.33 24.83 -4.35
N GLU A 219 -7.76 24.02 -3.47
CA GLU A 219 -6.34 23.67 -3.42
C GLU A 219 -6.22 22.16 -3.51
N LEU A 220 -5.33 21.67 -4.37
CA LEU A 220 -5.11 20.25 -4.60
C LEU A 220 -3.67 19.87 -4.24
N PRO A 221 -3.45 18.81 -3.46
CA PRO A 221 -2.11 18.27 -3.26
C PRO A 221 -1.50 17.83 -4.58
N PHE A 222 -0.25 18.21 -4.81
CA PHE A 222 0.55 17.76 -5.95
C PHE A 222 1.91 17.26 -5.47
N THR A 223 2.27 16.08 -5.94
CA THR A 223 3.57 15.46 -5.65
C THR A 223 4.28 15.11 -6.95
N LEU A 224 5.58 15.40 -6.98
CA LEU A 224 6.51 14.94 -8.02
C LEU A 224 7.59 14.08 -7.39
N MET A 225 7.82 12.89 -7.95
CA MET A 225 8.89 11.99 -7.57
C MET A 225 9.88 11.83 -8.71
N PHE A 226 11.17 11.81 -8.37
CA PHE A 226 12.23 11.27 -9.22
C PHE A 226 12.93 10.15 -8.46
N ALA A 227 13.04 8.97 -9.08
CA ALA A 227 13.65 7.80 -8.44
C ALA A 227 14.41 6.95 -9.47
N VAL A 228 15.43 6.25 -8.99
CA VAL A 228 16.11 5.19 -9.74
C VAL A 228 15.94 3.87 -9.00
N ASN A 229 15.87 2.76 -9.73
CA ASN A 229 16.01 1.41 -9.19
C ASN A 229 17.42 0.91 -9.55
N PRO A 230 18.37 0.90 -8.60
CA PRO A 230 19.75 0.46 -8.87
C PRO A 230 19.85 -1.01 -9.27
N HIS A 231 18.98 -1.88 -8.76
CA HIS A 231 18.98 -3.30 -9.11
C HIS A 231 18.50 -3.56 -10.54
N ALA A 232 17.41 -2.89 -10.94
CA ALA A 232 16.79 -3.06 -12.25
C ALA A 232 17.29 -2.05 -13.31
N GLU A 233 18.29 -1.22 -12.99
CA GLU A 233 18.84 -0.17 -13.85
C GLU A 233 17.78 0.74 -14.50
N SER A 234 16.73 1.07 -13.74
CA SER A 234 15.57 1.80 -14.23
C SER A 234 15.45 3.19 -13.60
N VAL A 235 14.82 4.12 -14.30
CA VAL A 235 14.57 5.49 -13.85
C VAL A 235 13.09 5.86 -13.98
N PHE A 236 12.59 6.59 -12.99
CA PHE A 236 11.19 6.94 -12.87
C PHE A 236 11.05 8.43 -12.54
N MET A 237 10.07 9.06 -13.21
CA MET A 237 9.55 10.36 -12.85
C MET A 237 8.03 10.23 -12.79
N VAL A 238 7.44 10.57 -11.65
CA VAL A 238 6.01 10.34 -11.38
C VAL A 238 5.41 11.60 -10.80
N ALA A 239 4.37 12.12 -11.45
CA ALA A 239 3.54 13.18 -10.91
C ALA A 239 2.18 12.64 -10.47
N THR A 240 1.70 13.13 -9.32
CA THR A 240 0.42 12.75 -8.72
C THR A 240 -0.34 14.01 -8.29
N VAL A 241 -1.64 14.07 -8.59
CA VAL A 241 -2.59 15.05 -8.05
C VAL A 241 -3.64 14.31 -7.23
N SER A 242 -3.89 14.75 -6.01
CA SER A 242 -4.93 14.18 -5.14
C SER A 242 -6.22 14.99 -5.23
N LEU A 243 -7.36 14.30 -5.37
CA LEU A 243 -8.71 14.87 -5.54
C LEU A 243 -9.59 14.66 -4.31
#